data_AF-A0A925G4T9-F1
#
_entry.id   AF-A0A925G4T9-F1
#
_cell.length_a   1.000
_cell.length_b   1.000
_cell.length_c   1.000
_cell.angle_alpha   90.00
_cell.angle_beta   90.00
_cell.angle_gamma   90.00
#
_symmetry.space_group_name_H-M   'P 1'
#
loop_
_entity.id
_entity.type
_entity.pdbx_description
1 polymer ?
#
loop_
_entity_poly.entity_id
_entity_poly.type
_entity_poly.pdbx_seq_one_letter_code
_entity_poly.pdbx_strand_id
1 'polypeptide(L)'
;MSKSKDIKCSFCGSGKQDTLMLIAGLDAHICDKCVAQANQILSEELSTRKNKTAQSALTLMKPMEIKSHLDQYVIGQDDAKKVLSVAVYNHYK
;
A
#
# COMPACT_ATOMS: atom_id res chain seq x y z
N MET A 1 17.37 -14.98 47.32
CA MET A 1 17.90 -15.00 45.94
C MET A 1 16.86 -14.35 45.04
N SER A 2 17.11 -13.12 44.62
CA SER A 2 16.16 -12.31 43.85
C SER A 2 15.95 -12.92 42.46
N LYS A 3 14.72 -13.36 42.17
CA LYS A 3 14.32 -13.81 40.83
C LYS A 3 14.48 -12.64 39.86
N SER A 4 15.56 -12.63 39.07
CA SER A 4 15.71 -11.80 37.89
C SER A 4 14.53 -12.16 36.97
N LYS A 5 13.53 -11.27 36.89
CA LYS A 5 12.47 -11.40 35.87
C LYS A 5 13.16 -11.39 34.51
N ASP A 6 13.12 -12.51 33.80
CA ASP A 6 13.62 -12.60 32.43
C ASP A 6 12.87 -11.58 31.57
N ILE A 7 13.55 -10.47 31.29
CA ILE A 7 13.06 -9.42 30.42
C ILE A 7 13.18 -9.95 28.99
N LYS A 8 12.05 -10.38 28.44
CA LYS A 8 11.93 -11.00 27.12
C LYS A 8 10.94 -10.24 26.25
N CYS A 9 11.17 -10.25 24.95
CA CYS A 9 10.26 -9.69 23.97
C CYS A 9 8.92 -10.44 24.00
N SER A 10 7.81 -9.70 24.09
CA SER A 10 6.45 -10.25 24.10
C SER A 10 6.02 -10.86 22.76
N PHE A 11 6.74 -10.58 21.67
CA PHE A 11 6.42 -11.05 20.32
C PHE A 11 7.21 -12.30 19.91
N CYS A 12 8.53 -12.30 20.09
CA CYS A 12 9.40 -13.40 19.68
C CYS A 12 9.98 -14.22 20.85
N GLY A 13 9.82 -13.77 22.09
CA GLY A 13 10.36 -14.44 23.27
C GLY A 13 11.87 -14.27 23.49
N SER A 14 12.58 -13.59 22.59
CA SER A 14 14.02 -13.34 22.71
C SER A 14 14.36 -12.46 23.92
N GLY A 15 15.46 -12.79 24.58
CA GLY A 15 15.99 -12.00 25.69
C GLY A 15 16.86 -10.83 25.21
N LYS A 16 17.35 -10.04 26.18
CA LYS A 16 18.29 -8.94 25.92
C LYS A 16 19.63 -9.40 25.29
N GLN A 17 19.99 -10.67 25.40
CA GLN A 17 21.23 -11.21 24.82
C GLN A 17 21.13 -11.47 23.31
N ASP A 18 19.93 -11.78 22.81
CA ASP A 18 19.71 -12.15 21.40
C ASP A 18 19.29 -10.97 20.51
N THR A 19 19.16 -9.79 21.11
CA THR A 19 18.61 -8.57 20.49
C THR A 19 19.51 -7.39 20.77
N LEU A 20 19.72 -6.53 19.78
CA LEU A 20 20.58 -5.36 19.92
C LEU A 20 19.93 -4.34 20.87
N MET A 21 18.61 -4.23 20.79
CA MET A 21 17.82 -3.27 21.54
C MET A 21 16.49 -3.89 21.95
N LEU A 22 16.13 -3.70 23.22
CA LEU A 22 14.84 -4.10 23.78
C LEU A 22 14.17 -2.88 24.41
N ILE A 23 13.01 -2.52 23.90
CA ILE A 23 12.21 -1.38 24.35
C ILE A 23 11.19 -1.88 25.37
N ALA A 24 11.14 -1.23 26.55
CA ALA A 24 10.15 -1.52 27.59
C ALA A 24 8.96 -0.56 27.47
N GLY A 25 7.75 -1.12 27.40
CA GLY A 25 6.48 -0.42 27.60
C GLY A 25 5.94 -0.64 29.01
N LEU A 26 4.68 -0.21 29.26
CA LEU A 26 4.01 -0.33 30.56
C LEU A 26 3.92 -1.80 31.02
N ASP A 27 3.38 -2.68 30.17
CA ASP A 27 3.14 -4.10 30.48
C ASP A 27 3.86 -5.07 29.53
N ALA A 28 4.63 -4.57 28.55
CA ALA A 28 5.19 -5.38 27.47
C ALA A 28 6.58 -4.90 27.05
N HIS A 29 7.36 -5.79 26.44
CA HIS A 29 8.68 -5.45 25.87
C HIS A 29 8.72 -5.84 24.40
N ILE A 30 9.33 -5.02 23.56
CA ILE A 30 9.49 -5.29 22.12
C ILE A 30 10.94 -5.11 21.70
N CYS A 31 11.46 -6.02 20.87
CA CYS A 31 12.81 -5.91 20.32
C CYS A 31 12.85 -5.18 18.99
N ASP A 32 14.04 -4.71 18.62
CA ASP A 32 14.36 -4.11 17.33
C ASP A 32 13.88 -4.95 16.12
N LYS A 33 14.07 -6.27 16.16
CA LYS A 33 13.67 -7.19 15.08
C LYS A 33 12.15 -7.20 14.87
N CYS A 34 11.38 -7.26 15.96
CA CYS A 34 9.92 -7.27 15.88
C CYS A 34 9.37 -5.91 15.43
N VAL A 35 9.99 -4.79 15.83
CA VAL A 35 9.64 -3.46 15.31
C VAL A 35 9.87 -3.36 13.80
N ALA A 36 11.01 -3.85 13.31
CA ALA A 36 11.32 -3.84 11.88
C ALA A 36 10.32 -4.68 11.08
N GLN A 37 10.01 -5.89 11.54
CA GLN A 37 9.01 -6.75 10.91
C GLN A 37 7.61 -6.14 10.93
N ALA A 38 7.18 -5.57 12.05
CA ALA A 38 5.88 -4.90 12.14
C ALA A 38 5.79 -3.70 11.18
N ASN A 39 6.85 -2.89 11.08
CA ASN A 39 6.92 -1.79 10.12
C ASN A 39 6.84 -2.25 8.66
N GLN A 40 7.46 -3.38 8.32
CA GLN A 40 7.37 -3.93 6.97
C GLN A 40 5.93 -4.35 6.65
N ILE A 41 5.28 -5.12 7.54
CA ILE A 41 3.89 -5.55 7.36
C ILE A 41 2.94 -4.35 7.22
N LEU A 42 3.12 -3.32 8.08
CA LEU A 42 2.33 -2.09 8.00
C LEU A 42 2.55 -1.35 6.68
N SER A 43 3.79 -1.29 6.20
CA SER A 43 4.13 -0.61 4.95
C SER A 43 3.53 -1.32 3.73
N GLU A 44 3.54 -2.65 3.72
CA GLU A 44 2.92 -3.48 2.67
C GLU A 44 1.39 -3.33 2.65
N GLU A 45 0.75 -3.35 3.82
CA GLU A 45 -0.69 -3.12 3.97
C GLU A 45 -1.10 -1.72 3.53
N LEU A 46 -0.34 -0.68 3.93
CA LEU A 46 -0.59 0.69 3.51
C LEU A 46 -0.39 0.87 2.01
N SER A 47 0.60 0.20 1.42
CA SER A 47 0.83 0.22 -0.04
C SER A 47 -0.28 -0.49 -0.79
N THR A 48 -0.75 -1.63 -0.28
CA THR A 48 -1.89 -2.37 -0.84
C THR A 48 -3.18 -1.56 -0.75
N ARG A 49 -3.41 -0.86 0.37
CA ARG A 49 -4.54 0.07 0.52
C ARG A 49 -4.42 1.23 -0.45
N LYS A 50 -3.24 1.87 -0.58
CA LYS A 50 -3.01 2.92 -1.58
C LYS A 50 -3.26 2.45 -3.01
N ASN A 51 -2.84 1.24 -3.36
CA ASN A 51 -3.12 0.65 -4.67
C ASN A 51 -4.60 0.38 -4.88
N LYS A 52 -5.33 -0.11 -3.87
CA LYS A 52 -6.80 -0.22 -3.91
C LYS A 52 -7.47 1.13 -4.03
N THR A 53 -6.99 2.16 -3.32
CA THR A 53 -7.52 3.52 -3.41
C THR A 53 -7.20 4.17 -4.76
N ALA A 54 -6.03 3.89 -5.34
CA ALA A 54 -5.66 4.31 -6.69
C ALA A 54 -6.44 3.57 -7.78
N GLN A 55 -6.77 2.30 -7.58
CA GLN A 55 -7.68 1.53 -8.45
C GLN A 55 -9.13 1.98 -8.33
N SER A 56 -9.59 2.40 -7.14
CA SER A 56 -10.91 3.01 -6.97
C SER A 56 -10.95 4.49 -7.40
N ALA A 57 -9.79 5.13 -7.51
CA ALA A 57 -9.60 6.44 -8.11
C ALA A 57 -9.13 6.31 -9.57
N LEU A 58 -9.72 5.36 -10.31
CA LEU A 58 -9.80 5.44 -11.76
C LEU A 58 -10.40 6.81 -12.08
N THR A 59 -9.52 7.79 -12.28
CA THR A 59 -9.90 9.14 -12.63
C THR A 59 -10.42 9.03 -14.05
N LEU A 60 -11.75 8.92 -14.15
CA LEU A 60 -12.44 8.68 -15.39
C LEU A 60 -12.16 9.86 -16.33
N MET A 61 -11.22 9.66 -17.27
CA MET A 61 -10.83 10.70 -18.21
C MET A 61 -12.05 11.14 -19.01
N LYS A 62 -12.20 12.44 -19.27
CA LYS A 62 -13.34 12.92 -20.06
C LYS A 62 -13.26 12.34 -21.47
N PRO A 63 -14.38 12.12 -22.18
CA PRO A 63 -14.35 11.59 -23.54
C PRO A 63 -13.43 12.37 -24.49
N MET A 64 -13.28 13.68 -24.29
CA MET A 64 -12.36 14.51 -25.08
C MET A 64 -10.89 14.17 -24.83
N GLU A 65 -10.50 13.85 -23.60
CA GLU A 65 -9.13 13.46 -23.24
C GLU A 65 -8.80 12.08 -23.81
N ILE A 66 -9.77 11.14 -23.74
CA ILE A 66 -9.63 9.81 -24.36
C ILE A 66 -9.44 9.94 -25.88
N LYS A 67 -10.25 10.80 -26.54
CA LYS A 67 -10.09 11.07 -27.98
C LYS A 67 -8.70 11.63 -28.29
N SER A 68 -8.25 12.65 -27.54
CA SER A 68 -6.95 13.28 -27.74
C SER A 68 -5.78 12.29 -27.59
N HIS A 69 -5.89 11.36 -26.64
CA HIS A 69 -4.92 10.29 -26.47
C HIS A 69 -4.95 9.31 -27.67
N LEU A 70 -6.12 8.96 -28.17
CA LEU A 70 -6.26 8.14 -29.38
C LEU A 70 -5.71 8.84 -30.63
N ASP A 71 -5.81 10.17 -30.72
CA ASP A 71 -5.27 10.96 -31.84
C ASP A 71 -3.75 10.85 -31.98
N GLN A 72 -3.03 10.53 -30.90
CA GLN A 72 -1.56 10.32 -30.92
C GLN A 72 -1.15 9.02 -31.63
N TYR A 73 -2.04 8.04 -31.69
CA TYR A 73 -1.75 6.70 -32.21
C TYR A 73 -2.59 6.34 -33.45
N VAL A 74 -3.78 6.94 -33.61
CA VAL A 74 -4.75 6.62 -34.67
C VAL A 74 -5.04 7.87 -35.49
N ILE A 75 -4.47 7.91 -36.70
CA ILE A 75 -4.63 9.00 -37.66
C ILE A 75 -5.95 8.84 -38.43
N GLY A 76 -6.77 9.88 -38.50
CA GLY A 76 -8.10 9.85 -39.12
C GLY A 76 -9.17 9.16 -38.24
N GLN A 77 -10.23 8.62 -38.85
CA GLN A 77 -11.30 7.88 -38.13
C GLN A 77 -11.95 8.66 -36.97
N ASP A 78 -12.26 9.94 -37.19
CA ASP A 78 -12.80 10.83 -36.16
C ASP A 78 -14.10 10.35 -35.52
N ASP A 79 -15.03 9.81 -36.32
CA ASP A 79 -16.31 9.31 -35.84
C ASP A 79 -16.12 8.07 -34.95
N ALA A 80 -15.24 7.15 -35.34
CA ALA A 80 -14.95 5.96 -34.55
C ALA A 80 -14.30 6.32 -33.20
N LYS A 81 -13.31 7.24 -33.21
CA LYS A 81 -12.66 7.72 -31.98
C LYS A 81 -13.65 8.41 -31.04
N LYS A 82 -14.60 9.19 -31.58
CA LYS A 82 -15.66 9.83 -30.80
C LYS A 82 -16.58 8.79 -30.15
N VAL A 83 -17.07 7.82 -30.93
CA VAL A 83 -17.97 6.76 -30.43
C VAL A 83 -17.28 5.92 -29.36
N LEU A 84 -16.03 5.50 -29.58
CA LEU A 84 -15.25 4.73 -28.61
C LEU A 84 -15.01 5.51 -27.32
N SER A 85 -14.63 6.78 -27.43
CA SER A 85 -14.36 7.61 -26.24
C SER A 85 -15.60 7.80 -25.38
N VAL A 86 -16.78 7.98 -25.98
CA VAL A 86 -18.06 8.08 -25.26
C VAL A 86 -18.48 6.72 -24.70
N ALA A 87 -18.31 5.64 -25.45
CA ALA A 87 -18.67 4.28 -25.02
C ALA A 87 -17.84 3.83 -23.82
N VAL A 88 -16.52 4.04 -23.86
CA VAL A 88 -15.61 3.73 -22.75
C VAL A 88 -15.95 4.58 -21.52
N TYR A 89 -16.15 5.88 -21.70
CA TYR A 89 -16.55 6.75 -20.60
C TYR A 89 -17.86 6.29 -19.97
N ASN A 90 -18.88 5.96 -20.76
CA ASN A 90 -20.17 5.49 -20.26
C ASN A 90 -20.12 4.07 -19.65
N HIS A 91 -19.18 3.22 -20.05
CA HIS A 91 -19.01 1.88 -19.48
C HIS A 91 -18.45 1.92 -18.06
N TYR A 92 -17.54 2.85 -17.79
CA TYR A 92 -16.86 3.01 -16.50
C TYR A 92 -17.47 4.11 -15.61
N LYS A 93 -18.37 4.93 -16.16
CA LYS A 93 -19.23 5.86 -15.40
C LYS A 93 -20.29 5.09 -14.62
#